data_AF-A0A9D6I175-F1
#
_entry.id   AF-A0A9D6I175-F1
#
_cell.length_a   1.000
_cell.length_b   1.000
_cell.length_c   1.000
_cell.angle_alpha   90.00
_cell.angle_beta   90.00
_cell.angle_gamma   90.00
#
_symmetry.space_group_name_H-M   'P 1'
#
loop_
_entity.id
_entity.type
_entity.pdbx_description
1 polymer ?
#
loop_
_entity_poly.entity_id
_entity_poly.type
_entity_poly.pdbx_seq_one_letter_code
_entity_poly.pdbx_strand_id
1 'polypeptide(L)'
;MVIDATARGGLPGVDVRLDDTVRVVTDADGTFEIRGVTPATHQIAFSRVGYEPKSYPLPISDSDQDLFVSVALERLPPNLFSVRVRVEGAVTDAISGRGVLGVRVQLDTANRAVTDTRGMFEIRELIPGPRRLRFTRIGYLPKSLELPLDWTNRHLFVTVALEPLPVELEPVVVRGDTSSTIVRGRLAEFFRRQRQYAAWGRFLTPQDIERRNLFRVSSLFYGVAGAGG
;
A
#
# COMPACT_ATOMS: atom_id res chain seq x y z
N MET A 1 -6.40 37.99 -13.58
CA MET A 1 -5.87 37.62 -14.92
C MET A 1 -6.00 36.13 -15.13
N VAL A 2 -6.39 35.71 -16.33
CA VAL A 2 -6.40 34.32 -16.76
C VAL A 2 -5.45 34.17 -17.94
N ILE A 3 -4.62 33.14 -17.93
CA ILE A 3 -3.64 32.87 -18.98
C ILE A 3 -3.78 31.46 -19.56
N ASP A 4 -3.33 31.28 -20.80
CA ASP A 4 -3.09 29.94 -21.35
C ASP A 4 -1.84 29.34 -20.67
N ALA A 5 -1.96 28.16 -20.05
CA ALA A 5 -0.84 27.54 -19.35
C ALA A 5 0.35 27.21 -20.27
N THR A 6 0.10 26.98 -21.57
CA THR A 6 1.13 26.64 -22.56
C THR A 6 1.66 27.87 -23.26
N ALA A 7 0.76 28.73 -23.77
CA ALA A 7 1.18 29.92 -24.53
C ALA A 7 1.62 31.08 -23.63
N ARG A 8 1.29 31.04 -22.33
CA ARG A 8 1.56 32.08 -21.31
C ARG A 8 1.04 33.49 -21.64
N GLY A 9 0.20 33.63 -22.66
CA GLY A 9 -0.51 34.85 -22.99
C GLY A 9 -1.84 34.95 -22.23
N GLY A 10 -2.35 36.19 -22.13
CA GLY A 10 -3.71 36.46 -21.66
C GLY A 10 -4.75 35.61 -22.40
N LEU A 11 -5.72 35.08 -21.66
CA LEU A 11 -6.72 34.17 -22.19
C LEU A 11 -8.08 34.88 -22.33
N PRO A 12 -8.44 35.37 -23.53
CA PRO A 12 -9.71 36.04 -23.75
C PRO A 12 -10.90 35.08 -23.82
N GLY A 13 -12.09 35.58 -23.46
CA GLY A 13 -13.33 34.82 -23.60
C GLY A 13 -13.49 33.70 -22.58
N VAL A 14 -12.78 33.76 -21.44
CA VAL A 14 -12.99 32.85 -20.31
C VAL A 14 -14.20 33.34 -19.53
N ASP A 15 -15.13 32.43 -19.30
CA ASP A 15 -16.27 32.61 -18.42
C ASP A 15 -15.80 32.53 -16.96
N VAL A 16 -15.86 33.64 -16.24
CA VAL A 16 -15.53 33.72 -14.82
C VAL A 16 -16.82 33.85 -14.03
N ARG A 17 -17.06 32.90 -13.12
CA ARG A 17 -18.23 32.85 -12.27
C ARG A 17 -17.84 32.96 -10.80
N LEU A 18 -18.59 33.75 -10.04
CA LEU A 18 -18.50 33.82 -8.58
C LEU A 18 -19.83 33.33 -7.99
N ASP A 19 -19.79 32.29 -7.17
CA ASP A 19 -20.94 31.64 -6.52
C ASP A 19 -22.09 31.26 -7.49
N ASP A 20 -21.76 30.98 -8.75
CA ASP A 20 -22.73 30.74 -9.84
C ASP A 20 -23.76 31.86 -10.09
N THR A 21 -23.61 33.01 -9.43
CA THR A 21 -24.56 34.14 -9.51
C THR A 21 -23.99 35.30 -10.31
N VAL A 22 -22.73 35.64 -10.09
CA VAL A 22 -22.04 36.70 -10.83
C VAL A 22 -21.24 36.07 -11.97
N ARG A 23 -21.35 36.67 -13.16
CA ARG A 23 -20.70 36.18 -14.38
C ARG A 23 -20.03 37.32 -15.12
N VAL A 24 -18.75 37.19 -15.39
CA VAL A 24 -17.97 38.11 -16.24
C VAL A 24 -17.15 37.32 -17.26
N VAL A 25 -16.67 37.99 -18.30
CA VAL A 25 -15.85 37.36 -19.35
C VAL A 25 -14.51 38.09 -19.44
N THR A 26 -13.42 37.34 -19.57
CA THR A 26 -12.10 37.95 -19.73
C THR A 26 -11.95 38.68 -21.07
N ASP A 27 -11.25 39.82 -21.04
CA ASP A 27 -10.92 40.63 -22.21
C ASP A 27 -9.73 40.06 -23.01
N ALA A 28 -9.27 40.82 -24.02
CA ALA A 28 -8.16 40.46 -24.92
C ALA A 28 -6.85 40.11 -24.19
N ASP A 29 -6.58 40.76 -23.04
CA ASP A 29 -5.39 40.56 -22.23
C ASP A 29 -5.60 39.52 -21.12
N GLY A 30 -6.78 38.89 -21.09
CA GLY A 30 -7.14 37.90 -20.07
C GLY A 30 -7.50 38.52 -18.73
N THR A 31 -7.74 39.84 -18.67
CA THR A 31 -8.15 40.53 -17.45
C THR A 31 -9.66 40.48 -17.26
N PHE A 32 -10.09 40.56 -15.99
CA PHE A 32 -11.49 40.59 -15.57
C PHE A 32 -11.60 41.35 -14.26
N GLU A 33 -12.79 41.90 -13.99
CA GLU A 33 -13.08 42.64 -12.76
C GLU A 33 -14.48 42.27 -12.26
N ILE A 34 -14.60 42.01 -10.95
CA ILE A 34 -15.88 41.79 -10.27
C ILE A 34 -15.93 42.78 -9.11
N ARG A 35 -16.98 43.62 -9.07
CA ARG A 35 -17.15 44.66 -8.05
C ARG A 35 -18.27 44.31 -7.08
N GLY A 36 -18.20 44.89 -5.89
CA GLY A 36 -19.26 44.76 -4.88
C GLY A 36 -19.39 43.36 -4.31
N VAL A 37 -18.28 42.62 -4.23
CA VAL A 37 -18.27 41.29 -3.62
C VAL A 37 -18.29 41.44 -2.10
N THR A 38 -19.18 40.73 -1.45
CA THR A 38 -19.30 40.75 0.01
C THR A 38 -18.13 40.01 0.67
N PRO A 39 -17.71 40.37 1.88
CA PRO A 39 -16.75 39.59 2.64
C PRO A 39 -17.33 38.21 3.01
N ALA A 40 -16.78 37.16 2.41
CA ALA A 40 -17.06 35.76 2.70
C ALA A 40 -16.04 34.87 1.97
N THR A 41 -16.10 33.56 2.20
CA THR A 41 -15.45 32.61 1.30
C THR A 41 -16.39 32.28 0.14
N HIS A 42 -16.06 32.81 -1.04
CA HIS A 42 -16.78 32.56 -2.28
C HIS A 42 -16.20 31.36 -3.03
N GLN A 43 -16.92 30.84 -4.02
CA GLN A 43 -16.40 29.92 -5.04
C GLN A 43 -16.21 30.67 -6.35
N ILE A 44 -14.97 30.71 -6.85
CA ILE A 44 -14.66 31.29 -8.15
C ILE A 44 -14.33 30.18 -9.15
N ALA A 45 -15.04 30.17 -10.28
CA ALA A 45 -14.90 29.19 -11.34
C ALA A 45 -14.53 29.86 -12.67
N PHE A 46 -13.68 29.18 -13.44
CA PHE A 46 -13.16 29.62 -14.73
C PHE A 46 -13.44 28.53 -15.76
N SER A 47 -14.17 28.88 -16.83
CA SER A 47 -14.48 27.92 -17.88
C SER A 47 -14.35 28.53 -19.28
N ARG A 48 -13.82 27.75 -20.22
CA ARG A 48 -13.72 28.12 -21.63
C ARG A 48 -13.73 26.87 -22.48
N VAL A 49 -14.46 26.88 -23.59
CA VAL A 49 -14.50 25.73 -24.50
C VAL A 49 -13.09 25.38 -24.98
N GLY A 50 -12.73 24.09 -24.91
CA GLY A 50 -11.40 23.59 -25.27
C GLY A 50 -10.34 23.76 -24.18
N TYR A 51 -10.71 24.19 -22.97
CA TYR A 51 -9.84 24.29 -21.81
C TYR A 51 -10.41 23.51 -20.63
N GLU A 52 -9.53 23.02 -19.77
CA GLU A 52 -9.92 22.39 -18.51
C GLU A 52 -10.48 23.44 -17.54
N PRO A 53 -11.72 23.27 -17.04
CA PRO A 53 -12.30 24.21 -16.10
C PRO A 53 -11.60 24.12 -14.74
N LYS A 54 -11.44 25.26 -14.06
CA LYS A 54 -10.83 25.35 -12.73
C LYS A 54 -11.76 26.08 -11.77
N SER A 55 -11.87 25.60 -10.53
CA SER A 55 -12.71 26.19 -9.48
C SER A 55 -11.97 26.20 -8.15
N TYR A 56 -12.07 27.29 -7.40
CA TYR A 56 -11.34 27.48 -6.15
C TYR A 56 -12.20 28.21 -5.10
N PRO A 57 -12.01 27.90 -3.80
CA PRO A 57 -12.46 28.81 -2.74
C PRO A 57 -11.65 30.11 -2.79
N LEU A 58 -12.35 31.24 -2.72
CA LEU A 58 -11.81 32.58 -2.70
C LEU A 58 -12.24 33.28 -1.41
N PRO A 59 -11.41 33.24 -0.35
CA PRO A 59 -11.68 33.99 0.87
C PRO A 59 -11.50 35.48 0.62
N ILE A 60 -12.53 36.27 0.91
CA ILE A 60 -12.55 37.72 0.82
C ILE A 60 -12.90 38.28 2.20
N SER A 61 -12.09 39.20 2.69
CA SER A 61 -12.26 39.86 4.00
C SER A 61 -12.66 41.32 3.84
N ASP A 62 -13.22 41.93 4.88
CA ASP A 62 -13.59 43.36 4.89
C ASP A 62 -12.41 44.31 4.61
N SER A 63 -11.18 43.86 4.87
CA SER A 63 -9.96 44.63 4.61
C SER A 63 -9.50 44.59 3.15
N ASP A 64 -10.02 43.66 2.35
CA ASP A 64 -9.58 43.46 0.97
C ASP A 64 -10.23 44.51 0.07
N GLN A 65 -9.47 45.55 -0.30
CA GLN A 65 -9.94 46.55 -1.26
C GLN A 65 -9.78 46.08 -2.71
N ASP A 66 -8.64 45.45 -3.02
CA ASP A 66 -8.32 44.88 -4.33
C ASP A 66 -7.72 43.48 -4.18
N LEU A 67 -8.38 42.47 -4.75
CA LEU A 67 -7.90 41.09 -4.74
C LEU A 67 -7.50 40.65 -6.15
N PHE A 68 -6.21 40.33 -6.32
CA PHE A 68 -5.68 39.86 -7.59
C PHE A 68 -5.71 38.33 -7.67
N VAL A 69 -6.55 37.80 -8.55
CA VAL A 69 -6.60 36.36 -8.86
C VAL A 69 -5.87 36.09 -10.18
N SER A 70 -4.90 35.17 -10.16
CA SER A 70 -4.18 34.71 -11.34
C SER A 70 -4.40 33.22 -11.54
N VAL A 71 -4.88 32.81 -12.71
CA VAL A 71 -5.17 31.41 -13.03
C VAL A 71 -4.64 31.06 -14.42
N ALA A 72 -3.99 29.91 -14.53
CA ALA A 72 -3.59 29.33 -15.81
C ALA A 72 -4.54 28.19 -16.19
N LEU A 73 -5.25 28.31 -17.32
CA LEU A 73 -6.08 27.23 -17.86
C LEU A 73 -5.27 26.38 -18.84
N GLU A 74 -5.48 25.07 -18.75
CA GLU A 74 -4.80 24.10 -19.59
C GLU A 74 -5.68 23.74 -20.78
N ARG A 75 -5.10 23.79 -21.99
CA ARG A 75 -5.85 23.51 -23.22
C ARG A 75 -6.07 22.00 -23.35
N LEU A 76 -7.33 21.59 -23.44
CA LEU A 76 -7.69 20.21 -23.70
C LEU A 76 -7.18 19.78 -25.09
N PRO A 77 -6.65 18.57 -25.23
CA PRO A 77 -6.24 18.04 -26.51
C PRO A 77 -7.45 17.92 -27.44
N PRO A 78 -7.30 18.19 -28.75
CA PRO A 78 -8.41 18.23 -29.70
C PRO A 78 -9.19 16.90 -29.76
N ASN A 79 -8.50 15.78 -29.49
CA ASN A 79 -9.10 14.46 -29.35
C ASN A 79 -8.74 13.85 -27.99
N LEU A 80 -9.45 14.21 -26.93
CA LEU A 80 -9.30 13.61 -25.59
C LEU A 80 -9.34 12.06 -25.64
N PHE A 81 -10.19 11.49 -26.50
CA PHE A 81 -10.31 10.05 -26.73
C PHE A 81 -9.13 9.41 -27.47
N SER A 82 -8.15 10.19 -27.95
CA SER A 82 -6.91 9.68 -28.54
C SER A 82 -5.74 9.72 -27.54
N VAL A 83 -5.91 10.41 -26.41
CA VAL A 83 -4.90 10.38 -25.35
C VAL A 83 -4.95 9.02 -24.66
N ARG A 84 -3.76 8.47 -24.43
CA ARG A 84 -3.56 7.20 -23.73
C ARG A 84 -2.60 7.43 -22.59
N VAL A 85 -2.99 6.94 -21.43
CA VAL A 85 -2.23 6.98 -20.18
C VAL A 85 -1.85 5.56 -19.81
N ARG A 86 -0.69 5.39 -19.17
CA ARG A 86 -0.31 4.14 -18.53
C ARG A 86 -0.18 4.34 -17.02
N VAL A 87 -0.64 3.34 -16.28
CA VAL A 87 -0.45 3.24 -14.83
C VAL A 87 0.50 2.09 -14.57
N GLU A 88 1.63 2.40 -13.93
CA GLU A 88 2.54 1.42 -13.37
C GLU A 88 2.46 1.48 -11.85
N GLY A 89 2.89 0.43 -11.18
CA GLY A 89 2.98 0.49 -9.73
C GLY A 89 3.63 -0.71 -9.08
N ALA A 90 3.80 -0.58 -7.78
CA ALA A 90 4.36 -1.60 -6.92
C ALA A 90 3.40 -1.88 -5.76
N VAL A 91 3.15 -3.17 -5.52
CA VAL A 91 2.36 -3.64 -4.38
C VAL A 91 3.28 -4.36 -3.40
N THR A 92 3.30 -3.89 -2.17
CA THR A 92 4.11 -4.45 -1.09
C THR A 92 3.25 -4.95 0.06
N ASP A 93 3.80 -5.88 0.83
CA ASP A 93 3.24 -6.34 2.09
C ASP A 93 3.52 -5.27 3.16
N ALA A 94 2.49 -4.81 3.86
CA ALA A 94 2.61 -3.71 4.82
C ALA A 94 3.49 -4.04 6.05
N ILE A 95 3.72 -5.32 6.35
CA ILE A 95 4.52 -5.76 7.49
C ILE A 95 5.97 -5.97 7.08
N SER A 96 6.20 -6.77 6.04
CA SER A 96 7.54 -7.17 5.61
C SER A 96 8.19 -6.21 4.61
N GLY A 97 7.41 -5.32 3.98
CA GLY A 97 7.86 -4.41 2.93
C GLY A 97 8.19 -5.09 1.60
N ARG A 98 8.01 -6.41 1.48
CA ARG A 98 8.34 -7.18 0.27
C ARG A 98 7.26 -7.05 -0.80
N GLY A 99 7.64 -7.16 -2.06
CA GLY A 99 6.70 -7.20 -3.18
C GLY A 99 5.73 -8.38 -3.08
N VAL A 100 4.44 -8.15 -3.34
CA VAL A 100 3.40 -9.18 -3.26
C VAL A 100 3.10 -9.70 -4.66
N LEU A 101 3.40 -10.98 -4.89
CA LEU A 101 3.10 -11.68 -6.15
C LEU A 101 1.61 -12.03 -6.28
N GLY A 102 1.09 -11.91 -7.50
CA GLY A 102 -0.22 -12.45 -7.86
C GLY A 102 -1.40 -11.62 -7.36
N VAL A 103 -1.18 -10.36 -6.99
CA VAL A 103 -2.25 -9.43 -6.64
C VAL A 103 -3.04 -9.11 -7.91
N ARG A 104 -4.34 -9.34 -7.89
CA ARG A 104 -5.24 -8.89 -8.95
C ARG A 104 -5.41 -7.39 -8.83
N VAL A 105 -4.96 -6.67 -9.84
CA VAL A 105 -5.14 -5.24 -9.98
C VAL A 105 -6.21 -4.99 -11.03
N GLN A 106 -7.28 -4.30 -10.66
CA GLN A 106 -8.42 -4.05 -11.53
C GLN A 106 -8.75 -2.56 -11.55
N LEU A 107 -8.71 -1.96 -12.73
CA LEU A 107 -9.18 -0.59 -12.95
C LEU A 107 -10.63 -0.64 -13.45
N ASP A 108 -11.54 -0.05 -12.67
CA ASP A 108 -12.99 -0.13 -12.84
C ASP A 108 -13.46 -1.59 -13.02
N THR A 109 -14.10 -1.90 -14.16
CA THR A 109 -14.64 -3.23 -14.48
C THR A 109 -13.89 -3.95 -15.60
N ALA A 110 -13.12 -3.22 -16.43
CA ALA A 110 -12.60 -3.72 -17.69
C ALA A 110 -11.11 -4.08 -17.66
N ASN A 111 -10.25 -3.15 -17.25
CA ASN A 111 -8.80 -3.33 -17.35
C ASN A 111 -8.25 -4.09 -16.13
N ARG A 112 -7.38 -5.06 -16.37
CA ARG A 112 -6.83 -5.95 -15.33
C ARG A 112 -5.34 -6.18 -15.54
N ALA A 113 -4.62 -6.30 -14.43
CA ALA A 113 -3.23 -6.74 -14.36
C ALA A 113 -3.04 -7.65 -13.16
N VAL A 114 -1.90 -8.34 -13.13
CA VAL A 114 -1.46 -9.18 -12.02
C VAL A 114 -0.04 -8.80 -11.67
N THR A 115 0.26 -8.64 -10.38
CA THR A 115 1.62 -8.28 -9.94
C THR A 115 2.61 -9.42 -10.13
N ASP A 116 3.85 -9.08 -10.50
CA ASP A 116 4.97 -10.01 -10.63
C ASP A 116 5.63 -10.36 -9.29
N THR A 117 6.77 -11.09 -9.32
CA THR A 117 7.50 -11.51 -8.11
C THR A 117 8.12 -10.36 -7.32
N ARG A 118 8.27 -9.18 -7.94
CA ARG A 118 8.72 -7.95 -7.29
C ARG A 118 7.52 -7.09 -6.84
N GLY A 119 6.29 -7.54 -7.06
CA GLY A 119 5.07 -6.79 -6.76
C GLY A 119 4.72 -5.76 -7.83
N MET A 120 5.37 -5.76 -8.98
CA MET A 120 5.18 -4.75 -10.02
C MET A 120 3.99 -5.08 -10.91
N PHE A 121 3.24 -4.07 -11.34
CA PHE A 121 2.17 -4.19 -12.32
C PHE A 121 2.16 -3.03 -13.32
N GLU A 122 1.50 -3.23 -14.45
CA GLU A 122 1.29 -2.22 -15.47
C GLU A 122 -0.08 -2.38 -16.13
N ILE A 123 -0.77 -1.26 -16.37
CA ILE A 123 -1.99 -1.16 -17.16
C ILE A 123 -1.80 -0.03 -18.18
N ARG A 124 -1.97 -0.33 -19.47
CA ARG A 124 -1.77 0.61 -20.59
C ARG A 124 -3.08 1.00 -21.26
N GLU A 125 -2.97 1.93 -22.20
CA GLU A 125 -4.05 2.33 -23.11
C GLU A 125 -5.28 2.90 -22.38
N LEU A 126 -5.06 3.60 -21.27
CA LEU A 126 -6.12 4.15 -20.44
C LEU A 126 -6.56 5.52 -20.95
N ILE A 127 -7.88 5.72 -21.00
CA ILE A 127 -8.44 7.04 -21.29
C ILE A 127 -8.40 7.87 -20.01
N PRO A 128 -7.91 9.14 -20.07
CA PRO A 128 -7.94 10.09 -18.96
C PRO A 128 -9.31 10.21 -18.29
N GLY A 129 -9.32 10.56 -17.01
CA GLY A 129 -10.49 10.71 -16.18
C GLY A 129 -10.36 10.04 -14.81
N PRO A 130 -11.34 10.25 -13.92
CA PRO A 130 -11.38 9.59 -12.62
C PRO A 130 -11.62 8.09 -12.79
N ARG A 131 -10.82 7.28 -12.12
CA ARG A 131 -10.85 5.82 -12.21
C ARG A 131 -10.65 5.18 -10.85
N ARG A 132 -11.29 4.05 -10.60
CA ARG A 132 -11.10 3.28 -9.37
C ARG A 132 -10.18 2.10 -9.61
N LEU A 133 -9.02 2.09 -8.94
CA LEU A 133 -8.08 0.98 -8.95
C LEU A 133 -8.26 0.11 -7.71
N ARG A 134 -8.59 -1.16 -7.89
CA ARG A 134 -8.81 -2.14 -6.83
C ARG A 134 -7.75 -3.23 -6.84
N PHE A 135 -7.23 -3.53 -5.66
CA PHE A 135 -6.23 -4.56 -5.39
C PHE A 135 -6.88 -5.68 -4.59
N THR A 136 -6.70 -6.94 -5.01
CA THR A 136 -7.26 -8.10 -4.31
C THR A 136 -6.33 -9.29 -4.37
N ARG A 137 -6.07 -9.90 -3.21
CA ARG A 137 -5.23 -11.09 -3.06
C ARG A 137 -5.70 -11.88 -1.85
N ILE A 138 -5.78 -13.21 -1.96
CA ILE A 138 -6.09 -14.09 -0.82
C ILE A 138 -5.03 -13.89 0.28
N GLY A 139 -5.47 -13.77 1.53
CA GLY A 139 -4.60 -13.51 2.68
C GLY A 139 -4.32 -12.03 2.95
N TYR A 140 -4.91 -11.11 2.17
CA TYR A 140 -4.77 -9.66 2.35
C TYR A 140 -6.13 -8.97 2.34
N LEU A 141 -6.23 -7.84 3.05
CA LEU A 141 -7.37 -6.94 2.97
C LEU A 141 -7.41 -6.27 1.58
N PRO A 142 -8.57 -6.28 0.88
CA PRO A 142 -8.71 -5.57 -0.37
C PRO A 142 -8.51 -4.06 -0.19
N LYS A 143 -7.82 -3.41 -1.12
CA LYS A 143 -7.57 -1.97 -1.10
C LYS A 143 -8.05 -1.34 -2.39
N SER A 144 -8.65 -0.15 -2.31
CA SER A 144 -9.08 0.62 -3.50
C SER A 144 -8.51 2.02 -3.44
N LEU A 145 -8.14 2.56 -4.59
CA LEU A 145 -7.65 3.93 -4.77
C LEU A 145 -8.47 4.61 -5.86
N GLU A 146 -8.77 5.89 -5.66
CA GLU A 146 -9.28 6.76 -6.72
C GLU A 146 -8.08 7.41 -7.41
N LEU A 147 -7.99 7.25 -8.72
CA LEU A 147 -6.91 7.79 -9.54
C LEU A 147 -7.45 8.87 -10.47
N PRO A 148 -6.98 10.12 -10.36
CA PRO A 148 -7.20 11.13 -11.39
C PRO A 148 -6.21 10.87 -12.53
N LEU A 149 -6.62 10.13 -13.56
CA LEU A 149 -5.78 9.94 -14.73
C LEU A 149 -5.78 11.23 -15.55
N ASP A 150 -4.73 12.01 -15.39
CA ASP A 150 -4.52 13.26 -16.11
C ASP A 150 -4.15 13.00 -17.57
N TRP A 151 -4.60 13.86 -18.47
CA TRP A 151 -4.24 13.84 -19.89
C TRP A 151 -2.87 14.49 -20.16
N THR A 152 -2.36 15.33 -19.23
CA THR A 152 -1.01 15.91 -19.27
C THR A 152 0.04 14.89 -18.81
N ASN A 153 -0.25 14.13 -17.74
CA ASN A 153 0.63 13.08 -17.25
C ASN A 153 0.26 11.70 -17.82
N ARG A 154 0.92 11.33 -18.91
CA ARG A 154 0.71 10.04 -19.57
C ARG A 154 1.27 8.83 -18.81
N HIS A 155 2.01 9.04 -17.73
CA HIS A 155 2.60 7.96 -16.94
C HIS A 155 2.43 8.21 -15.44
N LEU A 156 1.55 7.42 -14.83
CA LEU A 156 1.31 7.46 -13.39
C LEU A 156 1.97 6.27 -12.72
N PHE A 157 2.72 6.52 -11.64
CA PHE A 157 3.29 5.47 -10.80
C PHE A 157 2.57 5.43 -9.44
N VAL A 158 2.13 4.25 -9.01
CA VAL A 158 1.37 4.06 -7.76
C VAL A 158 2.05 3.03 -6.86
N THR A 159 2.28 3.38 -5.59
CA THR A 159 2.79 2.45 -4.58
C THR A 159 1.69 2.12 -3.58
N VAL A 160 1.47 0.83 -3.32
CA VAL A 160 0.41 0.35 -2.43
C VAL A 160 0.97 -0.69 -1.46
N ALA A 161 0.84 -0.43 -0.17
CA ALA A 161 1.02 -1.45 0.86
C ALA A 161 -0.33 -2.13 1.17
N LEU A 162 -0.36 -3.46 1.09
CA LEU A 162 -1.50 -4.30 1.48
C LEU A 162 -1.31 -4.87 2.88
N GLU A 163 -2.37 -4.79 3.67
CA GLU A 163 -2.41 -5.34 5.03
C GLU A 163 -2.78 -6.82 4.98
N PRO A 164 -1.96 -7.72 5.54
CA PRO A 164 -2.32 -9.13 5.60
C PRO A 164 -3.50 -9.35 6.55
N LEU A 165 -4.35 -10.32 6.22
CA LEU A 165 -5.42 -10.76 7.11
C LEU A 165 -4.80 -11.47 8.32
N PRO A 166 -5.12 -11.07 9.57
CA PRO A 166 -4.70 -11.81 10.75
C PRO A 166 -5.25 -13.23 10.66
N VAL A 167 -4.37 -14.22 10.77
CA VAL A 167 -4.79 -15.61 10.99
C VAL A 167 -4.63 -15.87 12.48
N GLU A 168 -5.75 -15.88 13.21
CA GLU A 168 -5.76 -16.44 14.55
C GLU A 168 -5.65 -17.96 14.43
N LEU A 169 -4.49 -18.50 14.81
CA LEU A 169 -4.33 -19.94 14.96
C LEU A 169 -4.72 -20.30 16.39
N GLU A 170 -5.74 -21.14 16.56
CA GLU A 170 -5.93 -21.83 17.82
C GLU A 170 -4.67 -22.68 18.07
N PRO A 171 -4.02 -22.55 19.24
CA PRO A 171 -2.85 -23.35 19.54
C PRO A 171 -3.25 -24.82 19.54
N VAL A 172 -2.68 -25.61 18.63
CA VAL A 172 -2.78 -27.07 18.68
C VAL A 172 -1.98 -27.52 19.90
N VAL A 173 -2.68 -27.76 21.00
CA VAL A 173 -2.09 -28.40 22.18
C VAL A 173 -1.87 -29.86 21.83
N VAL A 174 -0.65 -30.21 21.42
CA VAL A 174 -0.22 -31.61 21.38
C VAL A 174 -0.06 -32.07 22.83
N ARG A 175 -1.14 -32.62 23.41
CA ARG A 175 -0.99 -33.49 24.57
C ARG A 175 -0.33 -34.78 24.07
N GLY A 176 0.96 -34.91 24.34
CA GLY A 176 1.64 -36.19 24.22
C GLY A 176 1.07 -37.13 25.27
N ASP A 177 -0.01 -37.82 24.95
CA ASP A 177 -0.35 -39.04 25.67
C ASP A 177 0.78 -40.04 25.37
N THR A 178 1.71 -40.15 26.31
CA THR A 178 2.59 -41.32 26.38
C THR A 178 1.72 -42.50 26.80
N SER A 179 0.87 -42.97 25.89
CA SER A 179 0.16 -44.24 26.00
C SER A 179 1.18 -45.36 25.75
N SER A 180 2.03 -45.55 26.76
CA SER A 180 2.27 -46.80 27.46
C SER A 180 1.77 -48.10 26.81
N THR A 181 2.17 -48.44 25.57
CA THR A 181 2.03 -49.83 25.09
C THR A 181 3.21 -50.34 24.25
N ILE A 182 3.98 -49.49 23.57
CA ILE A 182 5.12 -49.96 22.75
C ILE A 182 6.46 -50.03 23.55
N VAL A 183 6.58 -49.32 24.68
CA VAL A 183 7.85 -49.23 25.42
C VAL A 183 8.18 -50.49 26.23
N ARG A 184 7.19 -51.27 26.67
CA ARG A 184 7.42 -52.47 27.49
C ARG A 184 8.17 -53.59 26.76
N GLY A 185 8.04 -53.69 25.44
CA GLY A 185 8.76 -54.69 24.63
C GLY A 185 10.25 -54.38 24.51
N ARG A 186 10.60 -53.14 24.12
CA ARG A 186 11.99 -52.73 23.89
C ARG A 186 12.82 -52.62 25.17
N LEU A 187 12.22 -52.18 26.28
CA LEU A 187 12.94 -52.06 27.56
C LEU A 187 13.29 -53.44 28.15
N ALA A 188 12.39 -54.43 27.99
CA ALA A 188 12.63 -55.80 28.45
C ALA A 188 13.68 -56.55 27.61
N GLU A 189 13.85 -56.20 26.33
CA GLU A 189 14.96 -56.70 25.49
C GLU A 189 16.30 -56.07 25.86
N PHE A 190 16.31 -54.76 26.17
CA PHE A 190 17.47 -54.02 26.63
C PHE A 190 18.07 -54.63 27.92
N PHE A 191 17.23 -54.90 28.93
CA PHE A 191 17.67 -55.56 30.17
C PHE A 191 18.08 -57.04 30.00
N ARG A 192 17.63 -57.71 28.92
CA ARG A 192 18.02 -59.09 28.62
C ARG A 192 19.45 -59.18 28.09
N ARG A 193 19.86 -58.21 27.26
CA ARG A 193 21.22 -58.13 26.70
C ARG A 193 22.26 -57.69 27.74
N GLN A 194 21.83 -57.03 28.81
CA GLN A 194 22.70 -56.53 29.89
C GLN A 194 23.29 -57.62 30.81
N ARG A 195 22.84 -58.88 30.72
CA ARG A 195 23.44 -60.00 31.50
C ARG A 195 24.67 -60.65 30.85
N GLN A 196 25.06 -60.26 29.64
CA GLN A 196 26.19 -60.87 28.92
C GLN A 196 27.47 -60.01 28.86
N TYR A 197 27.46 -58.79 29.39
CA TYR A 197 28.65 -57.92 29.42
C TYR A 197 28.79 -57.25 30.79
N ALA A 198 29.07 -58.04 31.82
CA ALA A 198 29.52 -57.54 33.11
C ALA A 198 31.06 -57.37 33.07
N ALA A 199 31.52 -56.28 32.46
CA ALA A 199 32.86 -55.77 32.69
C ALA A 199 32.87 -54.26 32.38
N TRP A 200 33.13 -53.47 33.43
CA TRP A 200 33.40 -52.02 33.40
C TRP A 200 32.19 -51.06 33.41
N GLY A 201 31.94 -50.48 34.59
CA GLY A 201 31.13 -49.26 34.77
C GLY A 201 30.16 -49.35 35.95
N ARG A 202 30.37 -48.54 36.99
CA ARG A 202 29.41 -48.38 38.09
C ARG A 202 28.26 -47.49 37.60
N PHE A 203 27.06 -48.02 37.48
CA PHE A 203 25.90 -47.25 37.05
C PHE A 203 24.96 -46.95 38.21
N LEU A 204 24.53 -45.70 38.29
CA LEU A 204 23.56 -45.20 39.26
C LEU A 204 22.20 -45.86 38.98
N THR A 205 21.63 -46.47 40.00
CA THR A 205 20.29 -47.05 39.94
C THR A 205 19.23 -45.94 40.04
N PRO A 206 17.97 -46.19 39.64
CA PRO A 206 16.88 -45.23 39.84
C PRO A 206 16.73 -44.77 41.31
N GLN A 207 17.15 -45.60 42.26
CA GLN A 207 17.18 -45.27 43.69
C GLN A 207 18.29 -44.27 44.08
N ASP A 208 19.34 -44.10 43.27
CA ASP A 208 20.43 -43.15 43.50
C ASP A 208 20.08 -41.72 43.03
N ILE A 209 19.10 -41.57 42.13
CA ILE A 209 18.70 -40.28 41.53
C ILE A 209 17.70 -39.52 42.42
N GLU A 210 16.93 -40.21 43.25
CA GLU A 210 15.91 -39.59 44.12
C GLU A 210 16.48 -38.87 45.36
N ARG A 211 17.79 -38.94 45.64
CA ARG A 211 18.42 -38.30 46.81
C ARG A 211 19.12 -36.96 46.57
N ARG A 212 19.04 -36.36 45.38
CA ARG A 212 19.61 -35.01 45.13
C ARG A 212 18.59 -34.09 44.46
N ASN A 213 17.77 -33.47 45.30
CA ASN A 213 17.00 -32.27 44.96
C ASN A 213 17.95 -31.08 44.78
N LEU A 214 18.34 -30.71 43.56
CA LEU A 214 19.04 -29.45 43.30
C LEU A 214 18.63 -28.83 41.96
N PHE A 215 17.76 -27.84 42.08
CA PHE A 215 17.63 -26.69 41.22
C PHE A 215 19.00 -26.05 40.93
N ARG A 216 19.43 -25.95 39.67
CA ARG A 216 19.91 -24.71 39.02
C ARG A 216 20.50 -24.96 37.63
N VAL A 217 20.24 -23.97 36.80
CA VAL A 217 20.68 -23.74 35.42
C VAL A 217 22.20 -23.52 35.38
N SER A 218 22.92 -24.21 34.50
CA SER A 218 23.94 -23.65 33.57
C SER A 218 24.88 -24.70 32.98
N SER A 219 25.08 -24.59 31.67
CA SER A 219 26.32 -24.85 30.92
C SER A 219 26.89 -26.27 30.84
N LEU A 220 26.54 -26.99 29.77
CA LEU A 220 27.36 -28.08 29.21
C LEU A 220 27.59 -27.84 27.71
N PHE A 221 28.57 -26.99 27.41
CA PHE A 221 29.40 -27.15 26.23
C PHE A 221 30.83 -27.35 26.74
N TYR A 222 31.37 -28.56 26.58
CA TYR A 222 32.71 -28.72 26.04
C TYR A 222 32.85 -30.11 25.44
N GLY A 223 33.38 -30.11 24.22
CA GLY A 223 33.53 -31.26 23.37
C GLY A 223 34.75 -32.10 23.69
N VAL A 224 34.70 -33.28 23.07
CA VAL A 224 35.74 -34.27 22.79
C VAL A 224 37.13 -33.66 22.50
N ALA A 225 38.16 -34.27 23.11
CA ALA A 225 39.53 -34.59 22.60
C ALA A 225 40.47 -34.73 23.82
N GLY A 226 41.48 -35.60 23.87
CA GLY A 226 42.10 -36.48 22.89
C GLY A 226 43.13 -37.39 23.57
N ALA A 227 43.73 -38.26 22.77
CA ALA A 227 44.71 -39.28 23.12
C ALA A 227 46.09 -38.71 23.52
N GLY A 228 46.88 -39.53 24.23
CA GLY A 228 48.35 -39.47 24.21
C GLY A 228 49.02 -39.83 25.53
N GLY A 229 49.89 -40.85 25.49
CA GLY A 229 50.90 -41.14 26.53
C GLY A 229 50.80 -42.53 27.13
#